data_AF-A0A9E0BJ57-F1
#
_entry.id   AF-A0A9E0BJ57-F1
#
_cell.length_a   1.000
_cell.length_b   1.000
_cell.length_c   1.000
_cell.angle_alpha   90.00
_cell.angle_beta   90.00
_cell.angle_gamma   90.00
#
_symmetry.space_group_name_H-M   'P 1'
#
loop_
_entity.id
_entity.type
_entity.pdbx_description
1 polymer ?
#
loop_
_entity_poly.entity_id
_entity_poly.type
_entity_poly.pdbx_seq_one_letter_code
_entity_poly.pdbx_strand_id
1 'polypeptide(L)'
;MGRHLAALAALPLLAFGGGAHAAPSDPIGDLLMNALTGAVPGSVDYRLKATLYHAGAKGVGGLDSLGCKVVAMRTAAIDKTLIPRRTILFIKETVGLSMPDGSAHDGYWYASDVGGAIKGQRIDLFTGSGSSSMKPLRPLNLSQLTVTKAGQFQGCPPK
;
A
#
# COMPACT_ATOMS: atom_id res chain seq x y z
N MET A 1 75.63 36.61 -11.54
CA MET A 1 75.34 36.18 -12.93
C MET A 1 74.39 35.00 -12.81
N GLY A 2 73.07 35.18 -12.73
CA GLY A 2 72.09 35.38 -13.81
C GLY A 2 70.91 34.45 -13.46
N ARG A 3 69.86 34.96 -12.80
CA ARG A 3 68.49 35.26 -13.31
C ARG A 3 67.75 34.08 -13.99
N HIS A 4 66.44 34.02 -13.63
CA HIS A 4 65.29 33.42 -14.33
C HIS A 4 64.94 31.96 -13.97
N LEU A 5 63.70 31.52 -13.80
CA LEU A 5 62.34 32.11 -13.78
C LEU A 5 61.40 31.02 -13.22
N ALA A 6 60.31 31.42 -12.57
CA ALA A 6 59.25 30.54 -12.07
C ALA A 6 58.47 29.86 -13.21
N ALA A 7 57.95 28.65 -12.96
CA ALA A 7 56.81 28.10 -13.69
C ALA A 7 55.98 27.19 -12.76
N LEU A 8 54.82 27.71 -12.35
CA LEU A 8 53.69 26.93 -11.84
C LEU A 8 53.24 25.95 -12.94
N ALA A 9 53.06 24.68 -12.60
CA ALA A 9 52.24 23.76 -13.38
C ALA A 9 51.14 23.21 -12.47
N ALA A 10 49.91 23.58 -12.79
CA ALA A 10 48.70 23.22 -12.08
C ALA A 10 47.91 22.16 -12.86
N LEU A 11 47.34 21.20 -12.11
CA LEU A 11 46.20 20.31 -12.43
C LEU A 11 46.38 19.20 -13.50
N PRO A 12 45.58 18.09 -13.46
CA PRO A 12 44.29 17.94 -12.75
C PRO A 12 44.13 16.68 -11.86
N LEU A 13 43.26 16.82 -10.85
CA LEU A 13 42.60 15.68 -10.19
C LEU A 13 41.63 15.02 -11.18
N LEU A 14 41.78 13.71 -11.38
CA LEU A 14 40.77 12.86 -12.00
C LEU A 14 39.61 12.67 -11.01
N ALA A 15 38.53 13.42 -11.20
CA ALA A 15 37.25 13.15 -10.57
C ALA A 15 36.62 11.92 -11.24
N PHE A 16 36.60 10.79 -10.55
CA PHE A 16 35.71 9.67 -10.91
C PHE A 16 34.27 10.06 -10.59
N GLY A 17 33.63 10.72 -11.55
CA GLY A 17 32.17 10.84 -11.58
C GLY A 17 31.59 9.48 -11.89
N GLY A 18 31.16 8.76 -10.86
CA GLY A 18 30.21 7.65 -11.00
C GLY A 18 28.88 8.21 -11.46
N GLY A 19 28.74 8.45 -12.76
CA GLY A 19 27.44 8.67 -13.38
C GLY A 19 26.62 7.40 -13.19
N ALA A 20 25.67 7.42 -12.27
CA ALA A 20 24.55 6.51 -12.31
C ALA A 20 23.89 6.70 -13.68
N HIS A 21 24.18 5.79 -14.61
CA HIS A 21 23.48 5.73 -15.88
C HIS A 21 22.02 5.42 -15.53
N ALA A 22 21.18 6.45 -15.52
CA ALA A 22 19.75 6.26 -15.60
C ALA A 22 19.52 5.45 -16.89
N ALA A 23 19.07 4.21 -16.73
CA ALA A 23 18.65 3.41 -17.86
C ALA A 23 17.58 4.21 -18.63
N PRO A 24 17.62 4.24 -19.96
CA PRO A 24 16.53 4.82 -20.74
C PRO A 24 15.25 4.11 -20.33
N SER A 25 14.22 4.87 -19.94
CA SER A 25 12.89 4.32 -19.69
C SER A 25 12.48 3.56 -20.94
N ASP A 26 12.30 2.24 -20.83
CA ASP A 26 11.76 1.41 -21.89
C ASP A 26 10.25 1.33 -21.66
N PRO A 27 9.45 2.22 -22.29
CA PRO A 27 8.02 2.27 -22.05
C PRO A 27 7.33 0.95 -22.45
N ILE A 28 7.92 0.18 -23.37
CA ILE A 28 7.36 -1.10 -23.82
C ILE A 28 7.70 -2.19 -22.81
N GLY A 29 8.96 -2.26 -22.36
CA GLY A 29 9.39 -3.15 -21.28
C GLY A 29 8.62 -2.91 -19.99
N ASP A 30 8.41 -1.65 -19.64
CA ASP A 30 7.61 -1.24 -18.49
C ASP A 30 6.15 -1.66 -18.65
N LEU A 31 5.51 -1.39 -19.79
CA LEU A 31 4.12 -1.83 -20.06
C LEU A 31 3.97 -3.36 -20.04
N LEU A 32 4.95 -4.10 -20.55
CA LEU A 32 4.94 -5.56 -20.52
C LEU A 32 5.11 -6.09 -19.10
N MET A 33 6.06 -5.55 -18.32
CA MET A 33 6.17 -5.95 -16.91
C MET A 33 4.94 -5.57 -16.10
N ASN A 34 4.33 -4.42 -16.39
CA ASN A 34 3.08 -3.99 -15.78
C ASN A 34 1.91 -4.90 -16.15
N ALA A 35 1.81 -5.33 -17.41
CA ALA A 35 0.81 -6.30 -17.84
C ALA A 35 1.04 -7.70 -17.24
N LEU A 36 2.29 -8.12 -17.08
CA LEU A 36 2.64 -9.40 -16.45
C LEU A 36 2.47 -9.40 -14.92
N THR A 37 2.71 -8.27 -14.26
CA THR A 37 2.67 -8.16 -12.79
C THR A 37 1.35 -7.58 -12.25
N GLY A 38 0.57 -6.92 -13.11
CA GLY A 38 -0.61 -6.13 -12.73
C GLY A 38 -0.28 -4.78 -12.08
N ALA A 39 0.99 -4.37 -12.06
CA ALA A 39 1.40 -3.08 -11.52
C ALA A 39 1.09 -1.96 -12.53
N VAL A 40 0.50 -0.86 -12.09
CA VAL A 40 0.30 0.33 -12.94
C VAL A 40 1.51 1.24 -12.72
N PRO A 41 2.19 1.75 -13.76
CA PRO A 41 3.36 2.61 -13.55
C PRO A 41 2.94 3.87 -12.78
N GLY A 42 3.52 4.07 -11.59
CA GLY A 42 3.14 5.12 -10.63
C GLY A 42 2.17 4.69 -9.53
N SER A 43 1.74 3.43 -9.47
CA SER A 43 0.96 2.93 -8.34
C SER A 43 1.86 2.68 -7.13
N VAL A 44 1.51 3.30 -6.00
CA VAL A 44 2.22 3.05 -4.74
C VAL A 44 1.82 1.65 -4.27
N ASP A 45 2.79 0.75 -4.28
CA ASP A 45 2.66 -0.59 -3.72
C ASP A 45 3.17 -0.60 -2.28
N TYR A 46 2.30 -1.01 -1.37
CA TYR A 46 2.60 -1.22 0.03
C TYR A 46 2.69 -2.71 0.31
N ARG A 47 3.69 -3.11 1.10
CA ARG A 47 3.71 -4.45 1.69
C ARG A 47 3.28 -4.34 3.14
N LEU A 48 2.08 -4.81 3.45
CA LEU A 48 1.46 -4.59 4.77
C LEU A 48 1.23 -5.92 5.48
N LYS A 49 1.57 -5.99 6.77
CA LYS A 49 1.19 -7.13 7.60
C LYS A 49 -0.29 -7.04 7.96
N ALA A 50 -1.06 -8.06 7.62
CA ALA A 50 -2.48 -8.13 7.91
C ALA A 50 -2.77 -8.52 9.35
N THR A 51 -3.77 -7.88 9.94
CA THR A 51 -4.53 -8.37 11.08
C THR A 51 -6.01 -8.36 10.71
N LEU A 52 -6.83 -9.02 11.53
CA LEU A 52 -8.27 -9.10 11.32
C LEU A 52 -9.00 -8.54 12.54
N TYR A 53 -10.12 -7.86 12.32
CA TYR A 53 -11.02 -7.43 13.37
C TYR A 53 -12.49 -7.59 12.95
N HIS A 54 -13.41 -7.55 13.92
CA HIS A 54 -14.84 -7.71 13.69
C HIS A 54 -15.65 -6.89 14.70
N ALA A 55 -16.87 -6.53 14.32
CA ALA A 55 -17.83 -5.91 15.23
C ALA A 55 -18.21 -6.89 16.35
N GLY A 56 -18.41 -6.37 17.56
CA GLY A 56 -18.66 -7.17 18.77
C GLY A 56 -17.41 -7.61 19.52
N ALA A 57 -16.21 -7.37 19.00
CA ALA A 57 -14.99 -7.41 19.80
C ALA A 57 -14.92 -6.20 20.74
N LYS A 58 -14.26 -6.35 21.89
CA LYS A 58 -14.13 -5.28 22.88
C LYS A 58 -13.45 -4.05 22.25
N GLY A 59 -14.12 -2.90 22.32
CA GLY A 59 -13.60 -1.64 21.78
C GLY A 59 -13.79 -1.44 20.28
N VAL A 60 -14.49 -2.34 19.58
CA VAL A 60 -14.82 -2.16 18.16
C VAL A 60 -16.23 -1.61 18.01
N GLY A 61 -16.33 -0.39 17.47
CA GLY A 61 -17.60 0.28 17.16
C GLY A 61 -18.20 -0.17 15.81
N GLY A 62 -19.44 0.27 15.55
CA GLY A 62 -20.10 0.06 14.25
C GLY A 62 -19.79 1.13 13.20
N LEU A 63 -19.00 2.15 13.56
CA LEU A 63 -18.57 3.23 12.68
C LEU A 63 -17.05 3.19 12.54
N ASP A 64 -16.58 3.51 11.34
CA ASP A 64 -15.17 3.75 11.07
C ASP A 64 -14.75 5.17 11.48
N SER A 65 -13.46 5.44 11.33
CA SER A 65 -12.83 6.73 11.65
C SER A 65 -13.22 7.90 10.72
N LEU A 66 -14.07 7.68 9.71
CA LEU A 66 -14.73 8.72 8.92
C LEU A 66 -16.17 8.98 9.39
N GLY A 67 -16.67 8.24 10.38
CA GLY A 67 -18.05 8.30 10.85
C GLY A 67 -19.02 7.49 9.98
N CYS A 68 -18.51 6.65 9.07
CA CYS A 68 -19.29 5.81 8.18
C CYS A 68 -19.51 4.44 8.79
N LYS A 69 -20.60 3.77 8.42
CA LYS A 69 -20.83 2.39 8.85
C LYS A 69 -19.74 1.48 8.27
N VAL A 70 -19.14 0.64 9.12
CA VAL A 70 -18.19 -0.38 8.66
C VAL A 70 -18.87 -1.39 7.72
N VAL A 71 -18.19 -1.73 6.63
CA VAL A 71 -18.69 -2.64 5.60
C VAL A 71 -17.81 -3.88 5.57
N ALA A 72 -18.42 -5.03 5.80
CA ALA A 72 -17.74 -6.31 5.90
C ALA A 72 -16.92 -6.58 4.65
N MET A 73 -15.65 -6.93 4.84
CA MET A 73 -14.69 -7.18 3.76
C MET A 73 -14.52 -6.02 2.78
N ARG A 74 -14.78 -4.78 3.23
CA ARG A 74 -14.56 -3.56 2.44
C ARG A 74 -13.87 -2.48 3.24
N THR A 75 -14.11 -2.40 4.55
CA THR A 75 -13.42 -1.47 5.44
C THR A 75 -12.04 -1.98 5.85
N ALA A 76 -11.01 -1.13 5.69
CA ALA A 76 -9.66 -1.40 6.17
C ALA A 76 -9.21 -0.29 7.12
N ALA A 77 -8.64 -0.69 8.27
CA ALA A 77 -7.93 0.21 9.15
C ALA A 77 -6.45 0.29 8.76
N ILE A 78 -5.94 1.51 8.64
CA ILE A 78 -4.57 1.77 8.17
C ILE A 78 -3.79 2.69 9.11
N ASP A 79 -2.48 2.80 8.90
CA ASP A 79 -1.70 3.91 9.43
C ASP A 79 -1.83 5.13 8.51
N LYS A 80 -2.53 6.17 9.00
CA LYS A 80 -2.79 7.42 8.25
C LYS A 80 -1.53 8.20 7.85
N THR A 81 -0.39 7.92 8.46
CA THR A 81 0.90 8.53 8.10
C THR A 81 1.52 7.86 6.88
N LEU A 82 1.16 6.60 6.60
CA LEU A 82 1.63 5.82 5.46
C LEU A 82 0.61 5.82 4.31
N ILE A 83 -0.66 5.59 4.62
CA ILE A 83 -1.75 5.53 3.66
C ILE A 83 -2.77 6.59 4.04
N PRO A 84 -2.99 7.63 3.23
CA PRO A 84 -4.03 8.61 3.52
C PRO A 84 -5.40 7.94 3.63
N ARG A 85 -6.22 8.39 4.58
CA ARG A 85 -7.65 8.04 4.58
C ARG A 85 -8.29 8.44 3.26
N ARG A 86 -9.40 7.80 2.91
CA ARG A 86 -10.09 7.97 1.62
C ARG A 86 -9.35 7.41 0.42
N THR A 87 -8.39 6.52 0.64
CA THR A 87 -7.72 5.77 -0.42
C THR A 87 -8.51 4.50 -0.75
N ILE A 88 -8.68 4.23 -2.04
CA ILE A 88 -9.13 2.93 -2.54
C ILE A 88 -7.90 2.05 -2.68
N LEU A 89 -7.91 0.88 -2.04
CA LEU A 89 -6.85 -0.10 -1.99
C LEU A 89 -7.25 -1.30 -2.84
N PHE A 90 -6.32 -1.84 -3.61
CA PHE A 90 -6.45 -3.15 -4.22
C PHE A 90 -5.53 -4.13 -3.49
N ILE A 91 -6.08 -5.25 -3.03
CA ILE A 91 -5.38 -6.30 -2.29
C ILE A 91 -5.54 -7.60 -3.06
N LYS A 92 -4.50 -7.98 -3.81
CA LYS A 92 -4.51 -9.12 -4.72
C LYS A 92 -4.91 -10.42 -4.01
N GLU A 93 -4.42 -10.62 -2.79
CA GLU A 93 -4.66 -11.84 -2.00
C GLU A 93 -6.12 -12.00 -1.54
N THR A 94 -6.94 -10.95 -1.67
CA THR A 94 -8.37 -11.01 -1.32
C THR A 94 -9.27 -11.30 -2.52
N VAL A 95 -8.74 -11.31 -3.74
CA VAL A 95 -9.52 -11.61 -4.95
C VAL A 95 -10.02 -13.06 -4.88
N GLY A 96 -11.31 -13.25 -5.13
CA GLY A 96 -11.95 -14.57 -5.15
C GLY A 96 -12.38 -15.10 -3.78
N LEU A 97 -12.07 -14.40 -2.69
CA LEU A 97 -12.59 -14.78 -1.37
C LEU A 97 -14.12 -14.67 -1.33
N SER A 98 -14.78 -15.60 -0.64
CA SER A 98 -16.23 -15.54 -0.48
C SER A 98 -16.65 -14.36 0.38
N MET A 99 -17.47 -13.48 -0.19
CA MET A 99 -18.10 -12.36 0.48
C MET A 99 -19.29 -12.82 1.34
N PRO A 100 -19.73 -12.00 2.32
CA PRO A 100 -20.91 -12.30 3.12
C PRO A 100 -22.21 -12.41 2.31
N ASP A 101 -22.29 -11.75 1.15
CA ASP A 101 -23.42 -11.83 0.21
C ASP A 101 -23.33 -13.02 -0.75
N GLY A 102 -22.30 -13.85 -0.63
CA GLY A 102 -22.05 -15.01 -1.49
C GLY A 102 -21.29 -14.70 -2.79
N SER A 103 -21.03 -13.43 -3.09
CA SER A 103 -20.22 -13.04 -4.24
C SER A 103 -18.73 -13.33 -4.04
N ALA A 104 -17.95 -13.25 -5.11
CA ALA A 104 -16.50 -13.29 -5.04
C ALA A 104 -15.96 -11.87 -4.78
N HIS A 105 -15.08 -11.74 -3.81
CA HIS A 105 -14.42 -10.49 -3.48
C HIS A 105 -13.55 -10.04 -4.68
N ASP A 106 -13.67 -8.79 -5.10
CA ASP A 106 -13.03 -8.23 -6.30
C ASP A 106 -11.60 -7.66 -6.05
N GLY A 107 -11.17 -7.65 -4.79
CA GLY A 107 -9.87 -7.18 -4.34
C GLY A 107 -9.88 -5.76 -3.78
N TYR A 108 -10.99 -5.02 -3.87
CA TYR A 108 -11.05 -3.63 -3.46
C TYR A 108 -11.45 -3.42 -2.01
N TRP A 109 -10.69 -2.56 -1.34
CA TRP A 109 -10.87 -2.14 0.05
C TRP A 109 -10.82 -0.62 0.15
N TYR A 110 -11.41 -0.09 1.22
CA TYR A 110 -11.48 1.34 1.50
C TYR A 110 -10.71 1.64 2.77
N ALA A 111 -9.68 2.48 2.65
CA ALA A 111 -8.94 3.05 3.78
C ALA A 111 -9.82 4.09 4.51
N SER A 112 -10.86 3.62 5.18
CA SER A 112 -11.85 4.44 5.87
C SER A 112 -11.68 4.42 7.39
N ASP A 113 -10.90 3.48 7.92
CA ASP A 113 -10.71 3.35 9.36
C ASP A 113 -9.24 3.57 9.80
N VAL A 114 -9.05 3.84 11.09
CA VAL A 114 -7.74 3.89 11.75
C VAL A 114 -7.84 3.31 13.15
N GLY A 115 -6.74 2.73 13.64
CA GLY A 115 -6.66 2.25 15.02
C GLY A 115 -5.41 2.76 15.72
N GLY A 116 -5.47 2.93 17.04
CA GLY A 116 -4.31 3.33 17.84
C GLY A 116 -3.14 2.35 17.72
N ALA A 117 -3.42 1.06 17.56
CA ALA A 117 -2.44 -0.02 17.40
C ALA A 117 -2.07 -0.32 15.93
N ILE A 118 -2.71 0.35 14.97
CA ILE A 118 -2.44 0.18 13.54
C ILE A 118 -1.43 1.25 13.13
N LYS A 119 -0.15 0.84 13.12
CA LYS A 119 1.02 1.69 12.89
C LYS A 119 2.02 1.02 11.97
N GLY A 120 2.72 1.82 11.17
CA GLY A 120 3.71 1.40 10.19
C GLY A 120 3.08 0.56 9.07
N GLN A 121 3.82 -0.47 8.65
CA GLN A 121 3.42 -1.40 7.57
C GLN A 121 2.40 -2.44 8.07
N ARG A 122 1.27 -1.98 8.61
CA ARG A 122 0.18 -2.81 9.12
C ARG A 122 -1.16 -2.37 8.52
N ILE A 123 -2.02 -3.35 8.24
CA ILE A 123 -3.40 -3.17 7.82
C ILE A 123 -4.30 -4.09 8.64
N ASP A 124 -5.41 -3.58 9.15
CA ASP A 124 -6.44 -4.38 9.84
C ASP A 124 -7.66 -4.51 8.93
N LEU A 125 -8.06 -5.74 8.61
CA LEU A 125 -9.16 -6.00 7.69
C LEU A 125 -10.45 -6.25 8.48
N PHE A 126 -11.48 -5.44 8.21
CA PHE A 126 -12.78 -5.62 8.86
C PHE A 126 -13.50 -6.81 8.24
N THR A 127 -13.75 -7.83 9.05
CA THR A 127 -14.28 -9.12 8.58
C THR A 127 -15.81 -9.20 8.61
N GLY A 128 -16.46 -8.33 9.40
CA GLY A 128 -17.91 -8.32 9.59
C GLY A 128 -18.30 -8.39 11.06
N SER A 129 -19.40 -9.06 11.37
CA SER A 129 -19.95 -9.18 12.72
C SER A 129 -19.60 -10.53 13.35
N GLY A 130 -19.04 -10.49 14.57
CA GLY A 130 -18.67 -11.68 15.34
C GLY A 130 -17.43 -12.40 14.79
N SER A 131 -16.85 -13.27 15.62
CA SER A 131 -15.60 -13.98 15.30
C SER A 131 -15.73 -14.98 14.13
N SER A 132 -16.95 -15.47 13.86
CA SER A 132 -17.23 -16.33 12.72
C SER A 132 -16.98 -15.64 11.37
N SER A 133 -17.16 -14.31 11.31
CA SER A 133 -16.94 -13.52 10.10
C SER A 133 -15.48 -13.52 9.63
N MET A 134 -14.52 -13.84 10.52
CA MET A 134 -13.11 -13.95 10.16
C MET A 134 -12.78 -15.17 9.30
N LYS A 135 -13.68 -16.17 9.19
CA LYS A 135 -13.38 -17.44 8.53
C LYS A 135 -12.82 -17.29 7.10
N PRO A 136 -13.37 -16.45 6.21
CA PRO A 136 -12.85 -16.30 4.84
C PRO A 136 -11.44 -15.68 4.79
N LEU A 137 -11.12 -14.81 5.76
CA LEU A 137 -9.87 -14.06 5.79
C LEU A 137 -8.81 -14.69 6.71
N ARG A 138 -9.15 -15.73 7.46
CA ARG A 138 -8.25 -16.39 8.43
C ARG A 138 -6.89 -16.81 7.82
N PRO A 139 -6.81 -17.36 6.59
CA PRO A 139 -5.51 -17.69 5.98
C PRO A 139 -4.60 -16.47 5.77
N LEU A 140 -5.18 -15.27 5.66
CA LEU A 140 -4.44 -14.02 5.49
C LEU A 140 -4.01 -13.39 6.82
N ASN A 141 -4.52 -13.86 7.96
CA ASN A 141 -4.19 -13.27 9.25
C ASN A 141 -2.68 -13.40 9.54
N LEU A 142 -2.03 -12.30 9.89
CA LEU A 142 -0.58 -12.18 10.11
C LEU A 142 0.30 -12.39 8.87
N SER A 143 -0.31 -12.61 7.69
CA SER A 143 0.41 -12.67 6.42
C SER A 143 0.83 -11.28 5.94
N GLN A 144 1.71 -11.24 4.96
CA GLN A 144 2.11 -10.02 4.29
C GLN A 144 1.32 -9.89 2.99
N LEU A 145 0.61 -8.77 2.83
CA LEU A 145 -0.25 -8.49 1.69
C LEU A 145 0.42 -7.53 0.71
N THR A 146 0.09 -7.71 -0.56
CA THR A 146 0.45 -6.81 -1.66
C THR A 146 -0.71 -5.84 -1.87
N VAL A 147 -0.51 -4.59 -1.45
CA VAL A 147 -1.56 -3.58 -1.45
C VAL A 147 -1.20 -2.45 -2.39
N THR A 148 -2.00 -2.24 -3.41
CA THR A 148 -1.78 -1.19 -4.41
C THR A 148 -2.79 -0.07 -4.22
N LYS A 149 -2.34 1.19 -4.30
CA LYS A 149 -3.27 2.32 -4.38
C LYS A 149 -4.00 2.31 -5.71
N ALA A 150 -5.32 2.13 -5.66
CA ALA A 150 -6.19 2.09 -6.85
C ALA A 150 -6.94 3.40 -7.12
N GLY A 151 -7.05 4.28 -6.12
CA GLY A 151 -7.77 5.55 -6.30
C GLY A 151 -8.10 6.24 -4.99
N GLN A 152 -9.10 7.12 -5.04
CA GLN A 152 -9.64 7.80 -3.88
C GLN A 152 -11.17 7.80 -3.92
N PHE A 153 -11.81 7.91 -2.77
CA PHE A 153 -13.27 7.98 -2.66
C PHE A 153 -13.71 9.20 -1.83
N GLN A 154 -14.97 9.60 -1.99
CA GLN A 154 -15.60 10.65 -1.20
C GLN A 154 -16.83 10.10 -0.49
N GLY A 155 -17.25 10.76 0.59
CA GLY A 155 -18.34 10.27 1.42
C GLY A 155 -18.00 8.96 2.14
N CYS A 156 -18.97 8.05 2.19
CA CYS A 156 -18.82 6.74 2.82
C CYS A 156 -18.55 5.64 1.79
N PRO A 157 -17.81 4.58 2.18
CA PRO A 157 -17.67 3.39 1.34
C PRO A 157 -19.04 2.82 0.93
N PRO A 158 -19.15 2.28 -0.30
CA PRO A 158 -20.35 1.56 -0.72
C PRO A 158 -20.57 0.32 0.15
N LYS A 159 -21.83 -0.10 0.28
CA LYS A 159 -22.26 -1.26 1.06
C LYS A 159 -22.15 -2.54 0.26
#